data_AF-A0A8X6NBI3-F1
#
_entry.id   AF-A0A8X6NBI3-F1
#
_cell.length_a   1.000
_cell.length_b   1.000
_cell.length_c   1.000
_cell.angle_alpha   90.00
_cell.angle_beta   90.00
_cell.angle_gamma   90.00
#
_symmetry.space_group_name_H-M   'P 1'
#
loop_
_entity.id
_entity.type
_entity.pdbx_description
1 polymer ?
#
loop_
_entity_poly.entity_id
_entity_poly.type
_entity_poly.pdbx_seq_one_letter_code
_entity_poly.pdbx_strand_id
1 'polypeptide(L)'
;MNSLSDKEKIAAMKEKFESLRNKRDAKENSSLLTREKLLSLIADVKKSKTSDKKVPRDYWLLQHYDVLEVQGVEKLKVPVTNATPDVMFYCSSDSLIDILYETHLFIGHGGRDRMI
;
A
#
# COMPACT_ATOMS: atom_id res chain seq x y z
N MET A 1 -13.82 -28.39 -9.02
CA MET A 1 -12.80 -29.22 -8.34
C MET A 1 -11.43 -28.84 -8.89
N ASN A 2 -10.62 -28.09 -8.12
CA ASN A 2 -9.13 -28.04 -8.17
C ASN A 2 -8.54 -27.01 -7.18
N SER A 3 -9.15 -26.86 -6.01
CA SER A 3 -8.76 -25.88 -5.00
C SER A 3 -7.35 -26.07 -4.40
N LEU A 4 -6.76 -27.27 -4.53
CA LEU A 4 -5.36 -27.51 -4.14
C LEU A 4 -4.36 -26.94 -5.16
N SER A 5 -4.63 -27.12 -6.46
CA SER A 5 -3.73 -26.64 -7.54
C SER A 5 -3.65 -25.11 -7.57
N ASP A 6 -4.74 -24.41 -7.23
CA ASP A 6 -4.75 -22.95 -7.25
C ASP A 6 -4.00 -22.36 -6.05
N LYS A 7 -4.08 -23.00 -4.87
CA LYS A 7 -3.27 -22.59 -3.70
C LYS A 7 -1.78 -22.72 -3.95
N GLU A 8 -1.34 -23.78 -4.62
CA GLU A 8 0.07 -23.99 -4.98
C GLU A 8 0.57 -22.94 -5.99
N LYS A 9 -0.26 -22.59 -6.98
CA LYS A 9 0.06 -21.51 -7.93
C LYS A 9 0.18 -20.15 -7.24
N ILE A 10 -0.68 -19.88 -6.26
CA ILE A 10 -0.64 -18.65 -5.45
C ILE A 10 0.66 -18.59 -4.65
N ALA A 11 1.03 -19.69 -3.99
CA ALA A 11 2.26 -19.76 -3.20
C ALA A 11 3.50 -19.49 -4.08
N ALA A 12 3.60 -20.15 -5.24
CA ALA A 12 4.70 -19.95 -6.18
C ALA A 12 4.79 -18.50 -6.71
N MET A 13 3.64 -17.87 -6.92
CA MET A 13 3.55 -16.47 -7.36
C MET A 13 3.99 -15.50 -6.27
N LYS A 14 3.53 -15.70 -5.03
CA LYS A 14 3.95 -14.91 -3.87
C LYS A 14 5.46 -15.03 -3.67
N GLU A 15 6.00 -16.24 -3.77
CA GLU A 15 7.45 -16.50 -3.66
C GLU A 15 8.24 -15.76 -4.77
N LYS A 16 7.78 -15.85 -6.03
CA LYS A 16 8.39 -15.13 -7.16
C LYS A 16 8.38 -13.61 -6.93
N PHE A 17 7.26 -13.06 -6.48
CA PHE A 17 7.14 -11.63 -6.17
C PHE A 17 8.11 -11.20 -5.07
N GLU A 18 8.13 -11.90 -3.94
CA GLU A 18 9.04 -11.62 -2.81
C GLU A 18 10.51 -11.69 -3.25
N SER A 19 10.87 -12.69 -4.07
CA SER A 19 12.23 -12.81 -4.62
C SER A 19 12.64 -11.61 -5.48
N LEU A 20 11.71 -11.03 -6.23
CA LEU A 20 11.94 -9.83 -7.05
C LEU A 20 11.96 -8.57 -6.20
N ARG A 21 11.12 -8.50 -5.16
CA ARG A 21 11.06 -7.38 -4.21
C ARG A 21 12.36 -7.27 -3.42
N ASN A 22 12.85 -8.38 -2.88
CA ASN A 22 14.08 -8.42 -2.09
C ASN A 22 15.32 -7.99 -2.90
N LYS A 23 15.30 -8.17 -4.23
CA LYS A 23 16.35 -7.64 -5.12
C LYS A 23 16.31 -6.11 -5.26
N ARG A 24 15.15 -5.48 -5.03
CA ARG A 24 14.95 -4.02 -5.13
C ARG A 24 15.06 -3.30 -3.77
N ASP A 25 14.70 -3.97 -2.68
CA ASP A 25 14.68 -3.41 -1.30
C ASP A 25 16.07 -3.15 -0.70
N ALA A 26 17.16 -3.43 -1.43
CA ALA A 26 18.53 -3.18 -0.97
C ALA A 26 18.92 -1.69 -0.85
N LYS A 27 17.99 -0.73 -0.95
CA LYS A 27 18.27 0.72 -0.89
C LYS A 27 17.43 1.40 0.19
N GLU A 28 18.09 2.13 1.10
CA GLU A 28 17.45 2.82 2.24
C GLU A 28 16.40 3.88 1.85
N ASN A 29 16.47 4.42 0.62
CA ASN A 29 15.52 5.39 0.08
C ASN A 29 14.46 4.73 -0.83
N SER A 30 14.11 3.47 -0.60
CA SER A 30 13.09 2.82 -1.42
C SER A 30 11.73 3.51 -1.25
N SER A 31 10.97 3.60 -2.34
CA SER A 31 9.59 4.07 -2.33
C SER A 31 8.63 3.09 -1.63
N LEU A 32 9.14 1.97 -1.13
CA LEU A 32 8.38 0.94 -0.45
C LEU A 32 8.18 1.34 1.01
N LEU A 33 6.92 1.38 1.42
CA LEU A 33 6.54 1.63 2.81
C LEU A 33 6.35 0.29 3.51
N THR A 34 7.10 0.06 4.58
CA THR A 34 6.77 -1.05 5.48
C THR A 34 5.48 -0.75 6.23
N ARG A 35 4.84 -1.78 6.78
CA ARG A 35 3.64 -1.62 7.58
C ARG A 35 3.86 -0.68 8.77
N GLU A 36 5.00 -0.81 9.45
CA GLU A 36 5.37 0.03 10.60
C GLU A 36 5.52 1.49 10.19
N LYS A 37 6.16 1.75 9.05
CA LYS A 37 6.34 3.10 8.49
C LYS A 37 5.00 3.71 8.05
N LEU A 38 4.11 2.90 7.48
CA LEU A 38 2.76 3.33 7.13
C LEU A 38 1.97 3.76 8.38
N LEU A 39 1.97 2.93 9.42
CA LEU A 39 1.27 3.21 10.68
C LEU A 39 1.85 4.42 11.41
N SER A 40 3.18 4.57 11.42
CA SER A 40 3.82 5.74 12.02
C SER A 40 3.47 7.03 11.27
N LEU A 41 3.40 7.00 9.93
CA LEU A 41 2.93 8.13 9.12
C LEU A 41 1.47 8.48 9.42
N ILE A 42 0.58 7.50 9.59
CA ILE A 42 -0.82 7.75 9.97
C ILE A 42 -0.89 8.46 11.32
N ALA A 43 -0.15 7.97 12.32
CA ALA A 43 -0.10 8.57 13.64
C ALA A 43 0.47 10.00 13.61
N ASP A 44 1.56 10.21 12.86
CA ASP A 44 2.20 11.51 12.68
C ASP A 44 1.25 12.50 12.01
N VAL A 45 0.59 12.13 10.91
CA VAL A 45 -0.37 13.00 10.21
C VAL A 45 -1.53 13.38 11.12
N LYS A 46 -2.09 12.43 11.87
CA LYS A 46 -3.16 12.73 12.85
C LYS A 46 -2.70 13.72 13.91
N LYS A 47 -1.49 13.52 14.46
CA LYS A 47 -0.88 14.43 15.42
C LYS A 47 -0.66 15.82 14.82
N SER A 48 -0.17 15.91 13.58
CA SER A 48 0.05 17.18 12.88
C SER A 48 -1.26 17.94 12.62
N LYS A 49 -2.38 17.22 12.36
CA LYS A 49 -3.71 17.84 12.22
C LYS A 49 -4.20 18.48 13.52
N THR A 50 -3.97 17.83 14.66
CA THR A 50 -4.43 18.30 15.98
C THR A 50 -3.44 19.22 16.68
N SER A 51 -2.23 19.38 16.17
CA SER A 51 -1.20 20.21 16.81
C SER A 51 -1.52 21.71 16.69
N ASP A 52 -1.57 22.39 17.83
CA ASP A 52 -1.72 23.86 17.90
C ASP A 52 -0.46 24.60 17.44
N LYS A 53 0.72 24.01 17.71
CA LYS A 53 2.04 24.56 17.32
C LYS A 53 2.68 23.67 16.27
N LYS A 54 2.39 23.97 15.01
CA LYS A 54 2.91 23.20 13.87
C LYS A 54 4.38 23.54 13.60
N VAL A 55 5.21 22.51 13.51
CA VAL A 55 6.60 22.62 13.06
C VAL A 55 6.69 22.42 11.54
N PRO A 56 7.80 22.79 10.86
CA PRO A 56 7.92 22.61 9.41
C PRO A 56 7.60 21.19 8.91
N ARG A 57 7.95 20.16 9.69
CA ARG A 57 7.61 18.77 9.38
C ARG A 57 6.10 18.51 9.35
N ASP A 58 5.32 19.16 10.23
CA ASP A 58 3.86 19.02 10.25
C ASP A 58 3.24 19.57 8.97
N TYR A 59 3.69 20.75 8.53
CA TYR A 59 3.24 21.33 7.26
C TYR A 59 3.59 20.44 6.08
N TRP A 60 4.81 19.91 6.03
CA TRP A 60 5.23 18.98 4.99
C TRP A 60 4.38 17.70 4.98
N LEU A 61 4.12 17.10 6.15
CA LEU A 61 3.27 15.92 6.27
C LEU A 61 1.85 16.18 5.76
N LEU A 62 1.23 17.30 6.14
CA LEU A 62 -0.12 17.65 5.71
C LEU A 62 -0.22 18.01 4.22
N GLN A 63 0.88 18.43 3.60
CA GLN A 63 0.95 18.66 2.16
C GLN A 63 1.07 17.37 1.35
N HIS A 64 1.70 16.34 1.90
CA HIS A 64 2.00 15.10 1.18
C HIS A 64 1.09 13.92 1.56
N TYR A 65 0.48 13.96 2.73
CA TYR A 65 -0.32 12.87 3.26
C TYR A 65 -1.61 13.35 3.89
N ASP A 66 -2.62 12.50 3.77
CA ASP A 66 -3.88 12.63 4.46
C ASP A 66 -4.28 11.26 5.01
N VAL A 67 -5.22 11.24 5.95
CA VAL A 67 -5.74 10.01 6.57
C VAL A 67 -7.25 10.00 6.40
N LEU A 68 -7.76 8.87 5.94
CA LEU A 68 -9.19 8.61 5.81
C LEU A 68 -9.53 7.30 6.49
N GLU A 69 -10.61 7.29 7.27
CA GLU A 69 -11.17 6.08 7.84
C GLU A 69 -12.15 5.45 6.84
N VAL A 70 -11.95 4.16 6.54
CA VAL A 70 -12.83 3.36 5.68
C VAL A 70 -13.24 2.12 6.45
N GLN A 71 -14.53 2.01 6.77
CA GLN A 71 -15.09 0.87 7.53
C GLN A 71 -14.36 0.61 8.87
N GLY A 72 -14.03 1.68 9.61
CA GLY A 72 -13.32 1.57 10.89
C GLY A 72 -11.82 1.30 10.77
N VAL A 73 -11.27 1.26 9.55
CA VAL A 73 -9.83 1.09 9.31
C VAL A 73 -9.23 2.40 8.79
N GLU A 74 -8.24 2.92 9.49
CA GLU A 74 -7.51 4.11 9.07
C GLU A 74 -6.57 3.79 7.90
N LYS A 75 -6.66 4.58 6.84
CA LYS A 75 -5.83 4.44 5.65
C LYS A 75 -5.11 5.75 5.34
N LEU A 76 -3.80 5.64 5.07
CA LEU A 76 -3.01 6.73 4.55
C LEU A 76 -3.36 6.95 3.07
N LYS A 77 -3.65 8.19 2.70
CA LYS A 77 -4.01 8.56 1.33
C LYS A 77 -3.23 9.77 0.85
N VAL A 78 -3.16 9.91 -0.46
CA VAL A 78 -2.70 11.16 -1.09
C VAL A 78 -3.74 12.26 -0.81
N PRO A 79 -3.32 13.47 -0.42
CA PRO A 79 -4.21 14.62 -0.33
C PRO A 79 -4.94 14.83 -1.66
N VAL A 80 -6.27 14.98 -1.59
CA VAL A 80 -7.09 15.19 -2.79
C VAL A 80 -6.96 16.64 -3.20
N THR A 81 -6.70 16.87 -4.48
CA THR A 81 -6.61 18.22 -5.07
C THR A 81 -7.45 18.27 -6.33
N ASN A 82 -7.69 19.48 -6.87
CA ASN A 82 -8.38 19.61 -8.16
C ASN A 82 -7.64 18.90 -9.31
N ALA A 83 -6.32 18.70 -9.19
CA ALA A 83 -5.51 17.99 -10.17
C ALA A 83 -5.52 16.46 -9.97
N THR A 84 -5.78 15.99 -8.75
CA THR A 84 -5.83 14.57 -8.37
C THR A 84 -7.14 14.31 -7.64
N PRO A 85 -8.28 14.28 -8.37
CA PRO A 85 -9.61 14.14 -7.76
C PRO A 85 -9.84 12.74 -7.19
N ASP A 86 -9.14 11.73 -7.71
CA ASP A 86 -9.28 10.35 -7.29
C ASP A 86 -8.60 10.09 -5.95
N VAL A 87 -9.26 9.31 -5.10
CA VAL A 87 -8.73 8.89 -3.80
C VAL A 87 -7.73 7.76 -4.00
N MET A 88 -6.43 8.09 -3.86
CA MET A 88 -5.35 7.10 -3.90
C MET A 88 -4.86 6.75 -2.49
N PHE A 89 -4.82 5.47 -2.18
CA PHE A 89 -4.31 4.96 -0.90
C PHE A 89 -2.87 4.46 -1.03
N TYR A 90 -2.07 4.71 0.00
CA TYR A 90 -0.82 4.01 0.18
C TYR A 90 -1.10 2.60 0.71
N CYS A 91 -0.31 1.63 0.25
CA CYS A 91 -0.30 0.28 0.79
C CYS A 91 1.10 -0.04 1.32
N SER A 92 1.17 -0.99 2.24
CA SER A 92 2.44 -1.49 2.75
C SER A 92 3.01 -2.59 1.85
N SER A 93 4.33 -2.75 1.86
CA SER A 93 5.07 -3.65 0.97
C SER A 93 4.66 -5.13 1.11
N ASP A 94 4.20 -5.53 2.29
CA ASP A 94 3.62 -6.84 2.60
C ASP A 94 2.22 -7.02 1.98
N SER A 95 1.38 -5.98 2.01
CA SER A 95 0.02 -6.01 1.43
C SER A 95 -0.01 -5.90 -0.10
N LEU A 96 1.09 -5.44 -0.70
CA LEU A 96 1.16 -5.13 -2.13
C LEU A 96 0.85 -6.35 -3.01
N ILE A 97 1.38 -7.53 -2.66
CA ILE A 97 1.14 -8.76 -3.45
C ILE A 97 -0.31 -9.21 -3.36
N ASP A 98 -0.93 -9.07 -2.18
CA ASP A 98 -2.33 -9.46 -1.98
C ASP A 98 -3.26 -8.55 -2.78
N ILE A 99 -3.04 -7.23 -2.74
CA ILE A 99 -3.82 -6.26 -3.53
C ILE A 99 -3.68 -6.52 -5.03
N LEU A 100 -2.45 -6.72 -5.50
CA LEU A 100 -2.19 -6.99 -6.92
C LEU A 100 -2.86 -8.31 -7.35
N TYR A 101 -2.84 -9.33 -6.49
CA TYR A 101 -3.44 -10.62 -6.75
C TYR A 101 -4.96 -10.56 -6.79
N GLU A 102 -5.58 -9.94 -5.79
CA GLU A 102 -7.02 -9.70 -5.77
C GLU A 102 -7.47 -8.92 -7.00
N THR A 103 -6.71 -7.89 -7.38
CA THR A 103 -6.98 -7.11 -8.60
C THR A 103 -6.89 -7.98 -9.85
N HIS A 104 -5.86 -8.81 -9.98
CA HIS A 104 -5.67 -9.73 -11.12
C HIS A 104 -6.82 -10.73 -11.26
N LEU A 105 -7.31 -11.25 -10.13
CA LEU A 105 -8.49 -12.11 -10.12
C LEU A 105 -9.76 -11.35 -10.52
N PHE A 106 -9.95 -10.16 -9.95
CA PHE A 106 -11.12 -9.33 -10.18
C PHE A 106 -11.30 -8.93 -11.64
N ILE A 107 -10.21 -8.61 -12.35
CA ILE A 107 -10.25 -8.30 -13.79
C ILE A 107 -10.47 -9.54 -14.67
N GLY A 108 -10.60 -10.74 -14.10
CA GLY A 108 -10.89 -11.97 -14.83
C GLY A 108 -9.66 -12.64 -15.46
N HIS A 109 -8.45 -12.25 -15.05
CA HIS A 109 -7.21 -12.81 -15.60
C HIS A 109 -6.74 -14.08 -14.89
N GLY A 110 -7.43 -14.51 -13.82
CA GLY A 110 -7.05 -15.69 -13.02
C GLY A 110 -6.99 -17.02 -13.79
N GLY A 111 -7.63 -17.12 -14.96
CA GLY A 111 -7.63 -18.32 -15.80
C GLY A 111 -6.81 -18.24 -17.09
N ARG A 112 -6.37 -17.05 -17.50
CA ARG A 112 -5.70 -16.83 -18.80
C ARG A 112 -4.19 -16.67 -18.67
N ASP A 113 -3.74 -15.91 -17.67
CA ASP A 113 -2.32 -15.66 -17.44
C ASP A 113 -1.98 -15.86 -15.97
N ARG A 114 -0.83 -16.51 -15.71
CA ARG A 114 -0.23 -16.47 -14.39
C ARG A 114 0.16 -15.02 -14.14
N MET A 115 -0.31 -14.45 -13.05
CA MET A 115 0.21 -13.17 -12.59
C MET A 115 1.71 -13.40 -12.29
N ILE A 116 2.55 -12.84 -13.18
CA ILE A 116 3.99 -13.06 -13.39
C ILE A 116 4.42 -14.34 -14.13
#